data_AF-Q03ZI4-F1
#
_entry.id   AF-Q03ZI4-F1
#
_cell.length_a   1.000
_cell.length_b   1.000
_cell.length_c   1.000
_cell.angle_alpha   90.00
_cell.angle_beta   90.00
_cell.angle_gamma   90.00
#
_symmetry.space_group_name_H-M   'P 1'
#
loop_
_entity.id
_entity.type
_entity.pdbx_description
1 polymer ?
#
loop_
_entity_poly.entity_id
_entity_poly.type
_entity_poly.pdbx_seq_one_letter_code
_entity_poly.pdbx_strand_id
1 'polypeptide(L)' 'MRRKNQNFDVELIVNDQQTQVLVDKKQIGYIEKADRGFVGFFGQQAIINQAKDEAEALQAILASFNLNH' A
#
# COMPACT_ATOMS: atom_id res chain seq x y z
N MET A 1 -30.35 7.95 -6.54
CA MET A 1 -29.05 8.08 -7.23
C MET A 1 -27.97 7.49 -6.33
N ARG A 2 -27.26 6.45 -6.77
CA ARG A 2 -26.28 5.72 -5.94
C ARG A 2 -24.89 5.94 -6.55
N ARG A 3 -24.11 6.86 -6.00
CA ARG A 3 -22.66 6.90 -6.27
C ARG A 3 -22.06 5.72 -5.50
N LYS A 4 -21.60 4.69 -6.22
CA LYS A 4 -20.75 3.62 -5.67
C LYS A 4 -19.45 4.28 -5.23
N ASN A 5 -19.40 4.84 -4.02
CA ASN A 5 -18.13 5.18 -3.40
C ASN A 5 -17.50 3.86 -2.99
N GLN A 6 -16.37 3.59 -3.63
CA GLN A 6 -15.50 2.44 -3.45
C GLN A 6 -15.23 2.18 -1.97
N ASN A 7 -15.89 1.19 -1.40
CA ASN A 7 -15.70 0.76 -0.02
C ASN A 7 -14.77 -0.45 -0.05
N PHE A 8 -13.51 -0.19 -0.40
CA PHE A 8 -12.45 -1.21 -0.37
C PHE A 8 -12.04 -1.46 1.08
N ASP A 9 -11.98 -2.71 1.49
CA ASP A 9 -11.48 -3.08 2.82
C ASP A 9 -9.94 -3.17 2.75
N VAL A 10 -9.25 -2.33 3.52
CA VAL A 10 -7.78 -2.29 3.55
C VAL A 10 -7.30 -2.99 4.80
N GLU A 11 -6.59 -4.10 4.61
CA GLU A 11 -5.98 -4.87 5.69
C GLU A 11 -4.45 -4.74 5.62
N LEU A 12 -3.84 -4.50 6.78
CA LEU A 12 -2.37 -4.42 6.93
C LEU A 12 -1.89 -5.61 7.75
N ILE A 13 -1.04 -6.43 7.17
CA ILE A 13 -0.42 -7.58 7.87
C ILE A 13 1.05 -7.25 8.11
N VAL A 14 1.36 -6.87 9.35
CA VAL A 14 2.73 -6.61 9.79
C VAL A 14 3.44 -7.93 10.05
N ASN A 15 4.54 -8.18 9.33
CA ASN A 15 5.51 -9.23 9.63
C ASN A 15 6.83 -8.59 10.10
N ASP A 16 7.74 -9.38 10.67
CA ASP A 16 8.99 -8.89 11.30
C ASP A 16 9.84 -7.93 10.44
N GLN A 17 9.70 -7.94 9.11
CA GLN A 17 10.49 -7.11 8.19
C GLN A 17 9.67 -6.26 7.20
N GLN A 18 8.36 -6.53 7.05
CA GLN A 18 7.52 -5.88 6.04
C GLN A 18 6.05 -5.84 6.46
N THR A 19 5.35 -4.77 6.07
CA THR A 19 3.89 -4.68 6.20
C THR A 19 3.25 -5.00 4.85
N GLN A 20 2.51 -6.10 4.76
CA GLN A 20 1.74 -6.42 3.56
C GLN A 20 0.48 -5.57 3.50
N VAL A 21 0.16 -5.05 2.31
CA VAL A 21 -1.06 -4.27 2.06
C VAL A 21 -2.03 -5.11 1.25
N LEU A 22 -3.16 -5.42 1.86
CA LEU A 22 -4.23 -6.19 1.25
C LEU A 22 -5.44 -5.29 1.02
N VAL A 23 -6.05 -5.41 -0.15
CA VAL A 23 -7.34 -4.81 -0.48
C VAL A 23 -8.32 -5.92 -0.82
N ASP A 24 -9.48 -5.94 -0.15
CA ASP A 24 -10.49 -7.00 -0.30
C ASP A 24 -9.87 -8.42 -0.15
N LYS A 25 -8.99 -8.57 0.86
CA LYS A 25 -8.21 -9.80 1.14
C LYS A 25 -7.22 -10.22 0.06
N LYS A 26 -6.98 -9.39 -0.96
CA LYS A 26 -5.95 -9.62 -1.97
C LYS A 26 -4.76 -8.73 -1.70
N GLN A 27 -3.58 -9.33 -1.58
CA GLN A 27 -2.35 -8.56 -1.49
C GLN A 27 -2.16 -7.74 -2.78
N ILE A 28 -2.09 -6.42 -2.63
CA ILE A 28 -1.82 -5.49 -3.73
C ILE A 28 -0.39 -4.97 -3.68
N GLY A 29 0.28 -5.09 -2.53
CA GLY A 29 1.58 -4.51 -2.31
C GLY A 29 2.12 -4.81 -0.92
N TYR A 30 3.26 -4.21 -0.62
CA TYR A 30 3.90 -4.31 0.69
C TYR A 30 4.78 -3.09 0.94
N ILE A 31 5.05 -2.83 2.21
CA ILE A 31 5.88 -1.74 2.69
C ILE A 31 7.07 -2.37 3.40
N GLU A 32 8.27 -2.00 2.98
CA GLU A 32 9.51 -2.39 3.64
C GLU A 32 10.13 -1.20 4.36
N LYS A 33 10.76 -1.48 5.51
CA LYS A 33 11.55 -0.48 6.21
C LYS A 33 12.94 -0.43 5.60
N ALA A 34 13.36 0.76 5.18
CA ALA A 34 14.69 1.02 4.63
C ALA A 34 15.53 1.90 5.59
N ASP A 35 16.83 2.03 5.32
CA ASP A 35 17.77 2.81 6.14
C ASP A 35 17.33 4.27 6.35
N ARG A 36 16.57 4.83 5.41
CA ARG A 36 16.07 6.22 5.45
C ARG A 36 14.56 6.32 5.21
N GLY A 37 13.79 5.54 5.97
CA GLY A 37 12.33 5.61 5.98
C GLY A 37 11.68 4.32 5.49
N PHE A 38 10.73 4.44 4.58
CA PHE A 38 9.93 3.31 4.10
C PHE A 38 9.89 3.26 2.57
N VAL A 39 9.87 2.05 2.03
CA VAL A 39 9.72 1.78 0.61
C VAL A 39 8.36 1.12 0.42
N GLY A 40 7.52 1.70 -0.43
CA GLY A 40 6.21 1.15 -0.79
C GLY A 40 6.27 0.46 -2.15
N PHE A 41 5.83 -0.79 -2.20
CA PHE A 41 5.74 -1.60 -3.40
C PHE A 41 4.27 -1.86 -3.75
N PHE A 42 3.93 -1.69 -5.03
CA PHE A 42 2.68 -2.15 -5.63
C PHE A 42 2.98 -3.36 -6.52
N GLY A 43 2.49 -4.54 -6.13
CA GLY A 43 2.95 -5.80 -6.69
C GLY A 43 4.45 -6.00 -6.44
N GLN A 44 5.25 -5.98 -7.50
CA GLN A 44 6.73 -6.03 -7.44
C GLN A 44 7.39 -4.68 -7.77
N GLN A 45 6.59 -3.66 -8.10
CA GLN A 45 7.10 -2.35 -8.51
C GLN A 45 7.21 -1.42 -7.31
N ALA A 46 8.41 -0.91 -7.05
CA ALA A 46 8.60 0.18 -6.09
C ALA A 46 7.95 1.46 -6.63
N ILE A 47 6.96 1.97 -5.93
CA ILE A 47 6.24 3.20 -6.32
C ILE A 47 6.68 4.41 -5.48
N ILE A 48 7.27 4.16 -4.31
CA ILE A 48 7.89 5.16 -3.45
C ILE A 48 9.09 4.55 -2.74
N ASN A 49 10.26 5.18 -2.87
CA ASN A 49 11.53 4.66 -2.35
C ASN A 49 11.96 5.30 -1.02
N GLN A 50 11.34 6.41 -0.63
CA GLN A 50 11.72 7.21 0.54
C GLN A 50 10.48 7.89 1.14
N ALA A 51 9.55 7.08 1.62
CA ALA A 51 8.44 7.57 2.43
C ALA A 51 8.95 7.90 3.84
N LYS A 52 8.49 9.03 4.38
CA LYS A 52 8.83 9.53 5.73
C LYS A 52 8.26 8.62 6.81
N ASP A 53 7.09 8.07 6.56
CA ASP A 53 6.38 7.16 7.44
C ASP A 53 5.65 6.08 6.63
N GLU A 54 5.18 5.05 7.34
CA GLU A 54 4.44 3.93 6.75
C GLU A 54 3.11 4.38 6.11
N ALA A 55 2.50 5.46 6.61
CA ALA A 55 1.24 5.98 6.06
C ALA A 55 1.44 6.63 4.68
N GLU A 56 2.55 7.34 4.46
CA GLU A 56 2.93 7.88 3.15
C GLU A 56 3.20 6.76 2.14
N ALA A 57 3.90 5.69 2.57
CA ALA A 57 4.10 4.51 1.74
C ALA A 57 2.76 3.83 1.38
N LEU A 58 1.87 3.66 2.36
CA LEU A 58 0.54 3.08 2.16
C LEU A 58 -0.32 3.92 1.20
N GLN A 59 -0.34 5.25 1.38
CA GLN A 59 -1.11 6.14 0.51
C GLN A 59 -0.64 6.04 -0.94
N ALA A 60 0.67 5.94 -1.19
CA ALA A 60 1.19 5.73 -2.53
C ALA A 60 0.69 4.39 -3.13
N ILE A 61 0.66 3.32 -2.33
CA ILE A 61 0.22 1.98 -2.76
C ILE A 61 -1.26 2.01 -3.13
N LEU A 62 -2.10 2.61 -2.29
CA LEU A 62 -3.53 2.75 -2.53
C LEU A 62 -3.83 3.69 -3.71
N ALA A 63 -3.07 4.77 -3.87
CA ALA A 63 -3.20 5.65 -5.03
C ALA A 63 -2.88 4.90 -6.33
N SER A 64 -1.82 4.08 -6.34
CA SER A 64 -1.46 3.24 -7.48
C SER A 64 -2.53 2.18 -7.79
N PHE A 65 -3.16 1.61 -6.77
CA PHE A 65 -4.29 0.71 -6.93
C PHE A 65 -5.49 1.41 -7.59
N ASN A 66 -5.88 2.60 -7.09
CA ASN A 66 -7.00 3.37 -7.63
C ASN A 66 -6.78 3.87 -9.07
N LEU A 67 -5.53 4.05 -9.51
CA LEU A 67 -5.22 4.47 -10.88
C LEU A 67 -5.27 3.30 -11.89
N ASN A 68 -5.07 2.07 -11.41
CA ASN A 68 -5.02 0.86 -12.25
C ASN A 68 -6.31 0.01 -12.20
N HIS A 69 -7.38 0.52 -11.57
CA HIS A 69 -8.65 -0.17 -11.35
C HIS A 69 -9.84 0.65 -11.84
#